data_AF-A0AAW1UBZ2-F1
#
_entry.id   AF-A0AAW1UBZ2-F1
#
_cell.length_a   1.000
_cell.length_b   1.000
_cell.length_c   1.000
_cell.angle_alpha   90.00
_cell.angle_beta   90.00
_cell.angle_gamma   90.00
#
_symmetry.space_group_name_H-M   'P 1'
#
loop_
_entity.id
_entity.type
_entity.pdbx_description
1 polymer ?
#
loop_
_entity_poly.entity_id
_entity_poly.type
_entity_poly.pdbx_seq_one_letter_code
_entity_poly.pdbx_strand_id
1 'polypeptide(L)'
;MAEEKGLHVVQFSKANGYFPTVLASPSKCRTEEDIETNEILDFKQYCLDGRVILERKKYPPFYTKHKSWDIYLKKQENIRNQDKVRMNLRVEYGEIRSFLTDKYPECRPARFIKKNKESEEEEE
;
A
#
# COMPACT_ATOMS: atom_id res chain seq x y z
N MET A 1 -17.73 -16.25 21.83
CA MET A 1 -17.62 -14.84 21.34
C MET A 1 -18.96 -14.20 20.96
N ALA A 2 -19.64 -14.58 19.86
CA ALA A 2 -20.81 -13.84 19.36
C ALA A 2 -21.91 -13.67 20.43
N GLU A 3 -22.31 -14.75 21.08
CA GLU A 3 -23.30 -14.73 22.18
C GLU A 3 -22.78 -14.01 23.43
N GLU A 4 -21.54 -14.29 23.85
CA GLU A 4 -20.93 -13.69 25.04
C GLU A 4 -20.79 -12.17 24.95
N LYS A 5 -20.36 -11.67 23.79
CA LYS A 5 -20.18 -10.24 23.51
C LYS A 5 -21.47 -9.59 23.02
N GLY A 6 -22.46 -10.37 22.57
CA GLY A 6 -23.68 -9.84 21.97
C GLY A 6 -23.44 -9.07 20.68
N LEU A 7 -22.42 -9.47 19.89
CA LEU A 7 -22.01 -8.80 18.65
C LEU A 7 -21.92 -9.80 17.49
N HIS A 8 -22.13 -9.30 16.27
CA HIS A 8 -21.96 -10.10 15.05
C HIS A 8 -20.50 -10.39 14.77
N VAL A 9 -20.19 -11.65 14.42
CA VAL A 9 -18.86 -12.04 13.95
C VAL A 9 -18.86 -12.02 12.43
N VAL A 10 -18.02 -11.16 11.86
CA VAL A 10 -17.94 -10.92 10.41
C VAL A 10 -16.57 -11.33 9.88
N GLN A 11 -16.56 -12.01 8.74
CA GLN A 11 -15.35 -12.37 8.01
C GLN A 11 -15.15 -11.43 6.82
N PHE A 12 -13.89 -10.98 6.67
CA PHE A 12 -13.39 -10.32 5.48
C PHE A 12 -12.42 -11.25 4.75
N SER A 13 -12.74 -11.63 3.52
CA SER A 13 -11.90 -12.51 2.70
C SER A 13 -11.44 -11.80 1.43
N LYS A 14 -10.16 -11.92 1.10
CA LYS A 14 -9.58 -11.37 -0.14
C LYS A 14 -10.23 -11.97 -1.39
N ALA A 15 -10.64 -13.24 -1.34
CA ALA A 15 -11.30 -13.93 -2.45
C ALA A 15 -12.64 -13.28 -2.80
N ASN A 16 -13.38 -12.82 -1.79
CA ASN A 16 -14.65 -12.11 -1.96
C ASN A 16 -14.46 -10.59 -2.11
N GLY A 17 -13.25 -10.14 -2.44
CA GLY A 17 -12.96 -8.70 -2.59
C GLY A 17 -13.09 -7.91 -1.29
N TYR A 18 -12.89 -8.55 -0.13
CA TYR A 18 -13.11 -7.97 1.20
C TYR A 18 -14.56 -7.54 1.46
N PHE A 19 -15.54 -8.21 0.85
CA PHE A 19 -16.93 -8.02 1.22
C PHE A 19 -17.24 -8.62 2.62
N PRO A 20 -18.01 -7.95 3.49
CA PRO A 20 -18.36 -8.46 4.81
C PRO A 20 -19.30 -9.66 4.68
N THR A 21 -18.92 -10.77 5.31
CA THR A 21 -19.75 -11.99 5.39
C THR A 21 -20.01 -12.32 6.85
N VAL A 22 -21.28 -12.36 7.26
CA VAL A 22 -21.66 -12.65 8.65
C VAL A 22 -21.54 -14.16 8.87
N LEU A 23 -20.70 -14.56 9.83
CA LEU A 23 -20.50 -15.96 10.20
C LEU A 23 -21.38 -16.39 11.37
N ALA A 24 -21.56 -15.50 12.34
CA ALA A 24 -22.36 -15.77 13.52
C ALA A 24 -23.11 -14.51 13.98
N SER A 25 -24.36 -14.70 14.39
CA SER A 25 -25.22 -13.67 14.95
C SER A 25 -25.61 -14.03 16.39
N PRO A 26 -25.57 -13.07 17.32
CA PRO A 26 -26.08 -13.29 18.67
C PRO A 26 -27.61 -13.34 18.69
N SER A 27 -28.19 -13.93 19.73
CA SER A 27 -29.66 -13.91 19.92
C SER A 27 -30.19 -12.51 20.28
N LYS A 28 -29.39 -11.70 20.97
CA LYS A 28 -29.67 -10.28 21.26
C LYS A 28 -28.41 -9.48 20.92
N CYS A 29 -28.55 -8.50 20.04
CA CYS A 29 -27.44 -7.63 19.65
C CYS A 29 -27.36 -6.44 20.60
N ARG A 30 -26.15 -6.12 21.06
CA ARG A 30 -25.87 -4.91 21.85
C ARG A 30 -25.90 -3.65 20.98
N THR A 31 -26.18 -2.53 21.61
CA THR A 31 -26.14 -1.19 20.99
C THR A 31 -24.80 -0.49 21.27
N GLU A 32 -24.48 0.56 20.50
CA GLU A 32 -23.21 1.29 20.62
C GLU A 32 -22.97 1.87 22.03
N GLU A 33 -24.05 2.17 22.76
CA GLU A 33 -23.99 2.68 24.14
C GLU A 33 -23.52 1.63 25.16
N ASP A 34 -23.69 0.34 24.87
CA ASP A 34 -23.32 -0.76 25.75
C ASP A 34 -21.87 -1.22 25.57
N ILE A 35 -21.16 -0.67 24.58
CA ILE A 35 -19.81 -1.05 24.21
C ILE A 35 -18.83 -0.19 25.00
N GLU A 36 -18.12 -0.80 25.94
CA GLU A 36 -17.04 -0.13 26.66
C GLU A 36 -15.88 0.20 25.72
N THR A 37 -15.31 1.40 25.84
CA THR A 37 -14.21 1.85 24.96
C THR A 37 -12.94 0.98 25.08
N ASN A 38 -12.77 0.28 26.21
CA ASN A 38 -11.60 -0.54 26.50
C ASN A 38 -11.80 -2.04 26.24
N GLU A 39 -12.92 -2.46 25.65
CA GLU A 39 -13.17 -3.88 25.42
C GLU A 39 -12.42 -4.47 24.22
N ILE A 40 -12.04 -5.74 24.31
CA ILE A 40 -11.40 -6.46 23.19
C ILE A 40 -12.48 -6.82 22.15
N LEU A 41 -12.38 -6.22 20.96
CA LEU A 41 -13.27 -6.46 19.82
C LEU A 41 -12.63 -7.33 18.72
N ASP A 42 -11.31 -7.40 18.66
CA ASP A 42 -10.63 -8.23 17.66
C ASP A 42 -10.81 -9.71 17.99
N PHE A 43 -11.36 -10.45 17.02
CA PHE A 43 -11.57 -11.89 17.10
C PHE A 43 -10.28 -12.65 17.42
N LYS A 44 -9.15 -12.26 16.80
CA LYS A 44 -7.88 -12.95 17.04
C LYS A 44 -7.40 -12.76 18.48
N GLN A 45 -7.48 -11.53 18.98
CA GLN A 45 -7.08 -11.20 20.34
C GLN A 45 -7.97 -11.91 21.39
N TYR A 46 -9.27 -12.02 21.12
CA TYR A 46 -10.19 -12.79 21.94
C TYR A 46 -9.84 -14.29 21.96
N CYS A 47 -9.61 -14.91 20.80
CA CYS A 47 -9.25 -16.34 20.73
C CYS A 47 -7.92 -16.67 21.42
N LEU A 48 -7.00 -15.70 21.49
CA LEU A 48 -5.69 -15.87 22.08
C LEU A 48 -5.65 -15.47 23.57
N ASP A 49 -6.78 -15.05 24.15
CA ASP A 49 -6.89 -14.61 25.53
C ASP A 49 -5.89 -13.49 25.87
N GLY A 50 -5.87 -12.45 25.02
CA GLY A 50 -4.97 -11.31 25.17
C GLY A 50 -3.51 -11.60 24.79
N ARG A 51 -3.16 -12.82 24.41
CA ARG A 51 -1.82 -13.13 23.89
C ARG A 51 -1.69 -12.64 22.45
N VAL A 52 -0.59 -11.96 22.15
CA VAL A 52 -0.30 -11.47 20.80
C VAL A 52 0.67 -12.43 20.12
N ILE A 53 0.37 -12.84 18.88
CA ILE A 53 1.30 -13.64 18.08
C ILE A 53 2.52 -12.78 17.78
N LEU A 54 3.69 -13.27 18.17
CA LEU A 54 4.95 -12.59 17.85
C LEU A 54 5.26 -12.73 16.35
N GLU A 55 4.98 -11.68 15.59
CA GLU A 55 5.43 -11.56 14.21
C GLU A 55 6.92 -11.24 14.17
N ARG A 56 7.76 -12.29 14.22
CA ARG A 56 9.22 -12.11 14.13
C ARG A 56 9.57 -11.54 12.76
N LYS A 57 10.31 -10.42 12.77
CA LYS A 57 10.91 -9.87 11.55
C LYS A 57 11.78 -10.94 10.89
N LYS A 58 11.62 -11.12 9.58
CA LYS A 58 12.47 -12.03 8.80
C LYS A 58 13.93 -11.64 8.97
N TYR A 59 14.80 -12.65 9.17
CA TYR A 59 16.23 -12.40 9.22
C TYR A 59 16.70 -11.76 7.92
N PRO A 60 17.58 -10.76 7.99
CA PRO A 60 18.10 -10.15 6.79
C PRO A 60 18.91 -11.21 6.01
N PRO A 61 18.83 -11.20 4.66
CA PRO A 61 19.64 -12.10 3.84
C PRO A 61 21.14 -11.96 4.13
N PHE A 62 21.92 -13.02 3.91
CA PHE A 62 23.36 -13.03 4.25
C PHE A 62 24.14 -11.87 3.63
N TYR A 63 23.78 -11.48 2.40
CA TYR A 63 24.50 -10.46 1.64
C TYR A 63 24.31 -9.04 2.17
N THR A 64 23.34 -8.82 3.05
CA THR A 64 23.09 -7.49 3.65
C THR A 64 24.27 -6.98 4.49
N LYS A 65 25.16 -7.89 4.92
CA LYS A 65 26.35 -7.57 5.69
C LYS A 65 27.57 -7.21 4.82
N HIS A 66 27.49 -7.40 3.50
CA HIS A 66 28.60 -7.12 2.60
C HIS A 66 28.57 -5.67 2.11
N LYS A 67 29.76 -5.08 1.89
CA LYS A 67 29.91 -3.72 1.32
C LYS A 67 29.18 -3.53 -0.02
N SER A 68 29.03 -4.60 -0.81
CA SER A 68 28.26 -4.57 -2.07
C SER A 68 26.80 -4.17 -1.84
N TRP A 69 26.20 -4.58 -0.72
CA TRP A 69 24.84 -4.22 -0.36
C TRP A 69 24.71 -2.73 -0.03
N ASP A 70 25.68 -2.15 0.66
CA ASP A 70 25.70 -0.70 0.93
C ASP A 70 25.80 0.11 -0.35
N ILE A 71 26.64 -0.34 -1.30
CA ILE A 71 26.76 0.29 -2.62
C ILE A 71 25.43 0.19 -3.39
N TYR A 72 24.78 -0.97 -3.34
CA TYR A 72 23.46 -1.16 -3.94
C TYR A 72 22.42 -0.22 -3.32
N LEU A 73 22.35 -0.12 -1.99
CA LEU A 73 21.41 0.74 -1.29
C LEU A 73 21.58 2.21 -1.67
N LYS A 74 22.83 2.70 -1.74
CA LYS A 74 23.14 4.07 -2.20
C LYS A 74 22.67 4.33 -3.63
N LYS A 75 22.87 3.37 -4.53
CA LYS A 75 22.36 3.47 -5.91
C LYS A 75 20.84 3.48 -5.96
N GLN A 76 20.20 2.62 -5.16
CA GLN A 76 18.75 2.50 -5.09
C GLN A 76 18.11 3.75 -4.47
N GLU A 77 18.76 4.38 -3.49
CA GLU A 77 18.29 5.60 -2.83
C GLU A 77 18.08 6.75 -3.82
N ASN A 78 18.99 6.92 -4.77
CA ASN A 78 18.88 7.95 -5.80
C ASN A 78 17.63 7.80 -6.67
N ILE A 79 17.19 6.56 -6.90
CA ILE A 79 16.04 6.24 -7.77
C ILE A 79 14.77 6.02 -6.94
N ARG A 80 14.90 5.94 -5.63
CA ARG A 80 13.78 5.69 -4.71
C ARG A 80 12.73 6.76 -4.92
N ASN A 81 11.50 6.33 -5.13
CA ASN A 81 10.32 7.19 -5.29
C ASN A 81 10.25 8.03 -6.59
N GLN A 82 11.23 7.94 -7.50
CA GLN A 82 11.20 8.73 -8.74
C GLN A 82 9.95 8.47 -9.58
N ASP A 83 9.49 7.23 -9.69
CA ASP A 83 8.31 6.87 -10.49
C ASP A 83 7.02 7.46 -9.92
N LYS A 84 6.85 7.41 -8.60
CA LYS A 84 5.68 7.99 -7.94
C LYS A 84 5.66 9.51 -8.09
N VAL A 85 6.81 10.17 -7.91
CA VAL A 85 6.92 11.62 -8.11
C VAL A 85 6.57 11.99 -9.56
N ARG A 86 7.07 11.25 -10.55
CA ARG A 86 6.71 11.46 -11.97
C ARG A 86 5.23 11.25 -12.22
N MET A 87 4.61 10.23 -11.61
CA MET A 87 3.18 9.97 -11.73
C MET A 87 2.37 11.13 -11.14
N ASN A 88 2.69 11.55 -9.91
CA ASN A 88 2.02 12.67 -9.25
C ASN A 88 2.13 13.95 -10.07
N LEU A 89 3.32 14.28 -10.58
CA LEU A 89 3.51 15.46 -11.43
C LEU A 89 2.65 15.40 -12.70
N ARG A 90 2.58 14.24 -13.36
CA ARG A 90 1.70 14.07 -14.53
C ARG A 90 0.22 14.23 -14.18
N VAL A 91 -0.22 13.76 -13.02
CA VAL A 91 -1.61 13.87 -12.57
C VAL A 91 -1.97 15.32 -12.22
N GLU A 92 -1.13 15.98 -11.41
CA GLU A 92 -1.39 17.34 -10.92
C GLU A 92 -1.24 18.40 -12.02
N TYR A 93 -0.23 18.24 -12.87
CA TYR A 93 0.20 19.28 -13.79
C TYR A 93 0.06 18.89 -15.28
N GLY A 94 -0.34 17.65 -15.58
CA GLY A 94 -0.42 17.13 -16.96
C GLY A 94 0.93 16.80 -17.60
N GLU A 95 2.05 17.13 -16.96
CA GLU A 95 3.40 16.87 -17.45
C GLU A 95 4.42 16.75 -16.31
N ILE A 96 5.54 16.10 -16.59
CA ILE A 96 6.68 16.16 -15.68
C ILE A 96 7.28 17.56 -15.83
N ARG A 97 7.27 18.36 -14.77
CA ARG A 97 7.83 19.73 -14.78
C ARG A 97 8.65 19.98 -13.51
N SER A 98 9.56 20.95 -13.58
CA SER A 98 10.28 21.43 -12.39
C SER A 98 9.42 22.45 -11.62
N PHE A 99 9.71 22.68 -10.34
CA PHE A 99 9.05 23.75 -9.56
C PHE A 99 9.35 25.15 -10.12
N LEU A 100 10.43 25.30 -10.90
CA LEU A 100 10.84 26.57 -11.50
C LEU A 100 10.07 26.90 -12.78
N THR A 101 9.33 25.94 -13.34
CA THR A 101 8.64 26.10 -14.63
C THR A 101 7.66 27.26 -14.65
N ASP A 102 7.09 27.62 -13.49
CA ASP A 102 6.14 28.73 -13.37
C ASP A 102 6.83 30.10 -13.57
N LYS A 103 8.11 30.21 -13.17
CA LYS A 103 8.93 31.41 -13.34
C LYS A 103 9.73 31.39 -14.65
N TYR A 104 10.16 30.20 -15.06
CA TYR A 104 11.05 29.95 -16.19
C TYR A 104 10.46 28.84 -17.09
N PRO A 105 9.60 29.20 -18.06
CA PRO A 105 8.86 28.22 -18.89
C PRO A 105 9.76 27.34 -19.77
N GLU A 106 11.01 27.72 -19.98
CA GLU A 106 12.05 26.95 -20.65
C GLU A 106 12.54 25.74 -19.83
N CYS A 107 12.32 25.72 -18.51
CA CYS A 107 12.72 24.63 -17.61
C CYS A 107 11.80 23.41 -17.70
N ARG A 108 11.40 23.03 -18.90
CA ARG A 108 10.62 21.82 -19.20
C ARG A 108 11.54 20.68 -19.65
N PRO A 109 11.32 19.45 -19.17
CA PRO A 109 12.11 18.32 -19.65
C PRO A 109 11.81 18.05 -21.13
N ALA A 110 12.87 17.72 -21.89
CA ALA A 110 12.73 17.36 -23.29
C ALA A 110 11.78 16.16 -23.44
N ARG A 111 10.75 16.32 -24.27
CA ARG A 111 9.85 15.22 -24.64
C ARG A 111 10.54 14.39 -25.72
N PHE A 112 11.07 13.23 -25.36
CA PHE A 112 11.52 12.26 -26.36
C PHE A 112 10.30 11.65 -27.03
N ILE A 113 9.98 12.14 -28.23
CA ILE A 113 8.99 11.52 -29.10
C ILE A 113 9.60 10.18 -29.53
N LYS A 114 8.97 9.06 -29.13
CA LYS A 114 9.34 7.75 -29.69
C LYS A 114 8.97 7.79 -31.16
N LYS A 115 9.97 7.65 -32.04
CA LYS A 115 9.73 7.46 -33.48
C LYS A 115 9.01 6.11 -33.62
N ASN A 116 7.77 6.12 -34.13
CA ASN A 116 7.05 4.89 -34.41
C ASN A 116 7.78 4.17 -35.55
N LYS A 117 8.02 2.87 -35.37
CA LYS A 117 8.79 2.04 -36.32
C LYS A 117 8.00 1.72 -37.61
N GLU A 118 6.71 2.01 -37.62
CA GLU A 118 5.78 1.67 -38.71
C GLU A 118 5.92 2.57 -39.95
N SER A 119 6.56 3.74 -39.84
CA SER A 119 6.70 4.67 -40.98
C SER A 119 7.97 4.47 -41.82
N GLU A 120 8.78 3.45 -41.54
CA GLU A 120 10.00 3.15 -42.31
C GLU A 120 9.82 1.95 -43.28
N GLU A 121 8.73 1.17 -43.15
CA GLU A 121 8.42 0.03 -44.05
C GLU A 121 7.54 0.41 -45.26
N GLU A 122 6.98 1.63 -45.30
CA GLU A 122 6.15 2.11 -46.43
C GLU A 122 6.94 2.93 -47.48
N GLU A 123 8.25 3.13 -47.30
CA GLU A 123 9.11 3.94 -48.20
C GLU A 123 10.17 3.11 -48.98
N GLU A 124 10.18 1.77 -48.91
CA GLU A 124 11.04 0.88 -49.74
C GLU A 124 10.33 0.26 -50.96
#